data_AF-A0A7S1BZG2-F1
#
_entry.id   AF-A0A7S1BZG2-F1
#
_cell.length_a   1.000
_cell.length_b   1.000
_cell.length_c   1.000
_cell.angle_alpha   90.00
_cell.angle_beta   90.00
_cell.angle_gamma   90.00
#
_symmetry.space_group_name_H-M   'P 1'
#
loop_
_entity.id
_entity.type
_entity.pdbx_description
1 polymer ?
#
loop_
_entity_poly.entity_id
_entity_poly.type
_entity_poly.pdbx_seq_one_letter_code
_entity_poly.pdbx_strand_id
1 'polypeptide(L)'
;MVRSPSSRSERLLGPAKTPTPSTPSNPSPPSTMFAVSATTVSQFLYICLFALPGNLLRILLGQWFGAACEAASYDGGNSTSASFGNPDVFPCVTSAGSALFLDLPANMLGSLLMGLLLGSRSLHGAAIDLPLAVASRRGGLQSRTDLHLGLRTGLCGSLTTFSGWNAQMVLLMVGADGETGIHDAIFGYLIGLTAALASFAAGEHAATAIFRWRNGEGISREMEVLLGNAAVSLVINSDLADFDRRFLADVANPEDLEPVQAFLTPAVVDYLRFWRSSTDADRWVVGGANVVQNELKKVETAILVDHLALSDDLSLFVAEQGWDLRSLKQYAIARAKRLRDPTTADAEEGARDLLRPSPKYQGRHGHGHLGGPALLLFLAYGLLVYGTISARGLTLFRLAYLSSLFAPAGASLRWLLSRYNGALSGSRRWFFLGTFAANVLAAAISLLAYGLELRQGREEEEEVGTVLLLSAVKVGLAGCLSTVSTFVAEIDGLLAQPVRWRAYLYAALSLGTAGALGTAVYYILLYL
;
A
#
# COMPACT_ATOMS: atom_id res chain seq x y z
N MET A 1 42.82 68.93 -26.42
CA MET A 1 41.41 68.61 -26.10
C MET A 1 41.13 67.16 -26.48
N VAL A 2 40.82 66.33 -25.47
CA VAL A 2 39.74 65.31 -25.41
C VAL A 2 39.66 64.13 -26.43
N ARG A 3 39.94 62.92 -25.87
CA ARG A 3 39.31 61.57 -25.96
C ARG A 3 39.44 60.60 -27.18
N SER A 4 39.97 59.42 -26.81
CA SER A 4 39.96 57.99 -27.25
C SER A 4 38.70 57.41 -27.97
N PRO A 5 38.60 56.12 -28.44
CA PRO A 5 39.18 54.82 -27.95
C PRO A 5 39.66 53.78 -29.04
N SER A 6 40.73 52.96 -28.87
CA SER A 6 40.88 51.58 -28.29
C SER A 6 39.81 50.51 -28.64
N SER A 7 40.08 49.24 -28.99
CA SER A 7 41.26 48.44 -29.41
C SER A 7 40.85 46.96 -29.67
N ARG A 8 41.41 46.36 -30.76
CA ARG A 8 41.97 44.99 -31.01
C ARG A 8 41.44 43.73 -30.28
N SER A 9 41.65 42.50 -30.73
CA SER A 9 41.85 41.76 -32.01
C SER A 9 42.29 40.33 -31.59
N GLU A 10 41.85 39.32 -32.33
CA GLU A 10 42.13 37.89 -32.23
C GLU A 10 43.62 37.49 -32.08
N ARG A 11 43.88 36.31 -31.47
CA ARG A 11 44.84 35.32 -32.02
C ARG A 11 44.76 33.93 -31.38
N LEU A 12 44.95 32.93 -32.24
CA LEU A 12 44.94 31.48 -32.04
C LEU A 12 46.27 30.89 -31.52
N LEU A 13 46.12 29.82 -30.72
CA LEU A 13 46.86 28.55 -30.56
C LEU A 13 48.39 28.51 -30.26
N GLY A 14 48.72 27.79 -29.18
CA GLY A 14 50.03 27.20 -28.82
C GLY A 14 49.86 25.80 -28.19
N PRO A 15 50.94 24.99 -28.05
CA PRO A 15 50.89 23.53 -28.20
C PRO A 15 50.56 22.69 -26.94
N ALA A 16 50.20 21.43 -27.21
CA ALA A 16 49.73 20.40 -26.28
C ALA A 16 50.74 20.00 -25.18
N LYS A 17 50.23 19.81 -23.95
CA LYS A 17 50.93 19.13 -22.84
C LYS A 17 50.39 17.72 -22.67
N THR A 18 51.30 16.74 -22.69
CA THR A 18 51.07 15.32 -22.38
C THR A 18 50.65 15.12 -20.91
N PRO A 19 49.73 14.19 -20.60
CA PRO A 19 49.29 13.93 -19.23
C PRO A 19 50.32 13.07 -18.46
N THR A 20 50.62 13.49 -17.23
CA THR A 20 51.36 12.73 -16.21
C THR A 20 50.52 11.55 -15.68
N PRO A 21 51.12 10.37 -15.39
CA PRO A 21 50.39 9.23 -14.86
C PRO A 21 49.96 9.49 -13.41
N SER A 22 48.66 9.39 -13.13
CA SER A 22 48.11 9.45 -11.78
C SER A 22 48.43 8.16 -11.02
N THR A 23 49.06 8.29 -9.87
CA THR A 23 49.25 7.24 -8.87
C THR A 23 47.90 6.68 -8.42
N PRO A 24 47.78 5.35 -8.22
CA PRO A 24 46.54 4.75 -7.72
C PRO A 24 46.32 5.16 -6.26
N SER A 25 45.23 5.86 -5.99
CA SER A 25 44.76 6.12 -4.63
C SER A 25 44.34 4.79 -3.99
N ASN A 26 45.00 4.41 -2.90
CA ASN A 26 44.59 3.28 -2.07
C ASN A 26 43.11 3.42 -1.66
N PRO A 27 42.30 2.36 -1.76
CA PRO A 27 40.94 2.38 -1.24
C PRO A 27 41.00 2.50 0.28
N SER A 28 40.34 3.53 0.81
CA SER A 28 40.05 3.62 2.24
C SER A 28 39.22 2.41 2.68
N PRO A 29 39.42 1.89 3.91
CA PRO A 29 38.64 0.77 4.41
C PRO A 29 37.16 1.14 4.52
N PRO A 30 36.23 0.21 4.24
CA PRO A 30 34.81 0.49 4.30
C PRO A 30 34.38 0.68 5.76
N SER A 31 34.08 1.93 6.13
CA SER A 31 33.38 2.26 7.37
C SER A 31 31.89 1.90 7.23
N THR A 32 31.57 0.60 7.31
CA THR A 32 30.18 0.13 7.32
C THR A 32 29.57 0.26 8.72
N MET A 33 29.26 1.49 9.13
CA MET A 33 28.05 1.72 9.93
C MET A 33 26.95 2.12 8.95
N PHE A 34 25.95 1.25 8.77
CA PHE A 34 24.77 1.56 7.97
C PHE A 34 24.06 2.78 8.59
N ALA A 35 24.26 3.97 8.02
CA ALA A 35 23.49 5.13 8.39
C ALA A 35 22.03 4.88 7.99
N VAL A 36 21.15 4.64 8.96
CA VAL A 36 19.70 4.50 8.73
C VAL A 36 19.17 5.86 8.28
N SER A 37 18.54 5.91 7.11
CA SER A 37 18.02 7.18 6.58
C SER A 37 16.87 7.72 7.44
N ALA A 38 16.74 9.05 7.54
CA ALA A 38 15.63 9.70 8.24
C ALA A 38 14.25 9.23 7.74
N THR A 39 14.15 8.92 6.44
CA THR A 39 12.98 8.29 5.83
C THR A 39 12.65 6.95 6.46
N THR A 40 13.64 6.07 6.62
CA THR A 40 13.46 4.74 7.22
C THR A 40 12.98 4.87 8.66
N VAL A 41 13.50 5.85 9.41
CA VAL A 41 13.06 6.14 10.78
C VAL A 41 11.62 6.65 10.80
N SER A 42 11.25 7.58 9.93
CA SER A 42 9.87 8.07 9.80
C SER A 42 8.89 6.93 9.53
N GLN A 43 9.19 6.09 8.53
CA GLN A 43 8.39 4.93 8.18
C GLN A 43 8.21 3.97 9.36
N PHE A 44 9.30 3.66 10.07
CA PHE A 44 9.25 2.84 11.28
C PHE A 44 8.34 3.44 12.35
N LEU A 45 8.46 4.74 12.63
CA LEU A 45 7.61 5.44 13.62
C LEU A 45 6.13 5.38 13.24
N TYR A 46 5.78 5.59 11.97
CA TYR A 46 4.40 5.49 11.50
C TYR A 46 3.85 4.06 11.58
N ILE A 47 4.66 3.05 11.25
CA ILE A 47 4.26 1.64 11.40
C ILE A 47 3.96 1.33 12.87
N CYS A 48 4.87 1.69 13.78
CA CYS A 48 4.70 1.49 15.22
C CYS A 48 3.47 2.20 15.77
N LEU A 49 3.29 3.48 15.41
CA LEU A 49 2.16 4.30 15.88
C LEU A 49 0.82 3.73 15.45
N PHE A 50 0.70 3.29 14.20
CA PHE A 50 -0.56 2.77 13.66
C PHE A 50 -0.80 1.29 13.99
N ALA A 51 0.22 0.54 14.41
CA ALA A 51 0.04 -0.83 14.92
C ALA A 51 -0.76 -0.85 16.24
N LEU A 52 -0.59 0.16 17.10
CA LEU A 52 -1.30 0.28 18.39
C LEU A 52 -2.83 0.27 18.25
N PRO A 53 -3.46 1.22 17.52
CA PRO A 53 -4.92 1.21 17.34
C PRO A 53 -5.39 0.00 16.53
N GLY A 54 -4.58 -0.54 15.60
CA GLY A 54 -4.94 -1.74 14.84
C GLY A 54 -5.11 -2.95 15.75
N ASN A 55 -4.15 -3.19 16.63
CA ASN A 55 -4.20 -4.27 17.60
C ASN A 55 -5.36 -4.10 18.60
N LEU A 56 -5.55 -2.89 19.14
CA LEU A 56 -6.66 -2.61 20.06
C LEU A 56 -8.01 -2.84 19.41
N LEU A 57 -8.21 -2.34 18.18
CA LEU A 57 -9.46 -2.53 17.46
C LEU A 57 -9.73 -4.00 17.16
N ARG A 58 -8.70 -4.80 16.84
CA ARG A 58 -8.85 -6.25 16.68
C ARG A 58 -9.37 -6.92 17.94
N ILE A 59 -8.79 -6.60 19.09
CA ILE A 59 -9.22 -7.15 20.39
C ILE A 59 -10.68 -6.74 20.67
N LEU A 60 -11.03 -5.48 20.44
CA LEU A 60 -12.40 -4.98 20.65
C LEU A 60 -13.41 -5.68 19.74
N LEU A 61 -13.08 -5.91 18.46
CA LEU A 61 -13.96 -6.63 17.53
C LEU A 61 -14.15 -8.09 17.94
N GLY A 62 -13.08 -8.77 18.38
CA GLY A 62 -13.19 -10.13 18.90
C GLY A 62 -14.07 -10.23 20.14
N GLN A 63 -14.04 -9.22 21.01
CA GLN A 63 -14.96 -9.12 22.15
C GLN A 63 -16.40 -8.89 21.70
N TRP A 64 -16.62 -7.92 20.81
CA TRP A 64 -17.95 -7.49 20.39
C TRP A 64 -18.71 -8.56 19.60
N PHE A 65 -18.01 -9.34 18.77
CA PHE A 65 -18.65 -10.34 17.92
C PHE A 65 -18.64 -11.76 18.49
N GLY A 66 -17.99 -12.03 19.63
CA GLY A 66 -17.93 -13.39 20.15
C GLY A 66 -17.53 -13.51 21.62
N ALA A 67 -16.30 -13.13 21.97
CA ALA A 67 -15.70 -13.51 23.25
C ALA A 67 -16.46 -12.98 24.49
N ALA A 68 -17.13 -11.83 24.39
CA ALA A 68 -17.96 -11.33 25.48
C ALA A 68 -19.21 -12.21 25.76
N CYS A 69 -19.70 -12.89 24.73
CA CYS A 69 -20.87 -13.78 24.82
C CYS A 69 -20.51 -15.14 25.42
N GLU A 70 -19.31 -15.65 25.12
CA GLU A 70 -18.76 -16.87 25.72
C GLU A 70 -18.53 -16.70 27.23
N ALA A 71 -17.99 -15.55 27.65
CA ALA A 71 -17.79 -15.25 29.08
C ALA A 71 -19.12 -15.15 29.86
N ALA A 72 -20.15 -14.57 29.25
CA ALA A 72 -21.47 -14.42 29.87
C ALA A 72 -22.21 -15.75 30.07
N SER A 73 -21.95 -16.75 29.22
CA SER A 73 -22.60 -18.05 29.29
C SER A 73 -21.99 -18.97 30.36
N TYR A 74 -20.75 -18.72 30.80
CA TYR A 74 -20.06 -19.52 31.82
C TYR A 74 -20.33 -19.04 33.26
N ASP A 75 -20.50 -17.73 33.48
CA ASP A 75 -20.50 -17.12 34.83
C ASP A 75 -21.91 -16.97 35.47
N GLY A 76 -22.95 -17.59 34.89
CA GLY A 76 -24.29 -17.66 35.49
C GLY A 76 -24.95 -16.31 35.85
N GLY A 77 -24.48 -15.19 35.27
CA GLY A 77 -24.98 -13.84 35.53
C GLY A 77 -24.28 -13.05 36.66
N ASN A 78 -23.24 -13.58 37.30
CA ASN A 78 -22.41 -12.78 38.23
C ASN A 78 -21.26 -12.14 37.46
N SER A 79 -21.38 -10.83 37.19
CA SER A 79 -20.49 -10.02 36.36
C SER A 79 -19.13 -9.70 37.03
N THR A 80 -18.32 -10.72 37.29
CA THR A 80 -16.93 -10.53 37.76
C THR A 80 -15.87 -10.81 36.69
N SER A 81 -16.19 -11.53 35.61
CA SER A 81 -15.32 -11.61 34.44
C SER A 81 -15.59 -10.45 33.46
N ALA A 82 -14.61 -9.55 33.33
CA ALA A 82 -14.62 -8.32 32.55
C ALA A 82 -15.08 -8.45 31.07
N SER A 83 -16.40 -8.48 30.83
CA SER A 83 -17.02 -8.21 29.53
C SER A 83 -17.28 -6.71 29.38
N PHE A 84 -17.11 -6.18 28.17
CA PHE A 84 -17.62 -4.85 27.86
C PHE A 84 -19.14 -4.90 27.96
N GLY A 85 -19.79 -4.15 28.86
CA GLY A 85 -21.26 -3.97 28.80
C GLY A 85 -22.12 -5.24 28.93
N ASN A 86 -23.40 -5.10 28.58
CA ASN A 86 -24.39 -6.18 28.67
C ASN A 86 -24.28 -7.11 27.44
N PRO A 87 -24.06 -8.44 27.61
CA PRO A 87 -23.95 -9.41 26.51
C PRO A 87 -25.18 -9.44 25.58
N ASP A 88 -26.38 -9.08 26.06
CA ASP A 88 -27.61 -9.06 25.25
C ASP A 88 -27.57 -8.03 24.09
N VAL A 89 -26.63 -7.09 24.12
CA VAL A 89 -26.49 -6.02 23.12
C VAL A 89 -25.47 -6.40 22.03
N PHE A 90 -24.84 -7.56 22.14
CA PHE A 90 -23.79 -7.99 21.23
C PHE A 90 -24.28 -8.92 20.10
N PRO A 91 -23.75 -8.77 18.87
CA PRO A 91 -24.14 -9.64 17.76
C PRO A 91 -23.86 -11.13 17.96
N CYS A 92 -22.82 -11.49 18.74
CA CYS A 92 -22.45 -12.87 19.10
C CYS A 92 -22.42 -13.87 17.91
N VAL A 93 -21.79 -13.49 16.80
CA VAL A 93 -21.76 -14.27 15.55
C VAL A 93 -20.54 -15.19 15.44
N THR A 94 -19.50 -14.96 16.24
CA THR A 94 -18.22 -15.69 16.20
C THR A 94 -17.94 -16.40 17.52
N SER A 95 -17.16 -17.49 17.46
CA SER A 95 -16.76 -18.27 18.63
C SER A 95 -15.39 -18.90 18.42
N ALA A 96 -14.63 -19.08 19.51
CA ALA A 96 -13.35 -19.79 19.49
C ALA A 96 -13.49 -21.26 19.08
N GLY A 97 -14.66 -21.85 19.33
CA GLY A 97 -14.99 -23.25 19.04
C GLY A 97 -15.72 -23.47 17.71
N SER A 98 -15.67 -22.52 16.77
CA SER A 98 -16.40 -22.62 15.49
C SER A 98 -15.58 -22.18 14.28
N ALA A 99 -16.06 -22.55 13.09
CA ALA A 99 -15.50 -22.07 11.83
C ALA A 99 -15.55 -20.53 11.68
N LEU A 100 -16.49 -19.86 12.36
CA LEU A 100 -16.57 -18.40 12.45
C LEU A 100 -15.72 -17.94 13.63
N PHE A 101 -14.41 -17.95 13.43
CA PHE A 101 -13.41 -17.63 14.43
C PHE A 101 -13.45 -16.16 14.89
N LEU A 102 -12.98 -15.90 16.12
CA LEU A 102 -13.10 -14.58 16.77
C LEU A 102 -12.44 -13.42 16.01
N ASP A 103 -11.36 -13.69 15.27
CA ASP A 103 -10.64 -12.68 14.50
C ASP A 103 -11.28 -12.40 13.12
N LEU A 104 -12.32 -13.13 12.71
CA LEU A 104 -12.92 -13.02 11.37
C LEU A 104 -13.41 -11.59 11.06
N PRO A 105 -14.15 -10.88 11.93
CA PRO A 105 -14.62 -9.52 11.65
C PRO A 105 -13.46 -8.53 11.51
N ALA A 106 -12.40 -8.71 12.30
CA ALA A 106 -11.20 -7.88 12.22
C ALA A 106 -10.43 -8.14 10.92
N ASN A 107 -10.32 -9.41 10.50
CA ASN A 107 -9.75 -9.80 9.22
C ASN A 107 -10.51 -9.23 8.02
N MET A 108 -11.85 -9.24 8.07
CA MET A 108 -12.71 -8.62 7.06
C MET A 108 -12.53 -7.11 7.02
N LEU A 109 -12.65 -6.43 8.16
CA LEU A 109 -12.53 -4.96 8.23
C LEU A 109 -11.14 -4.48 7.79
N GLY A 110 -10.07 -5.12 8.26
CA GLY A 110 -8.71 -4.77 7.87
C GLY A 110 -8.43 -5.00 6.38
N SER A 111 -9.02 -6.04 5.78
CA SER A 111 -8.91 -6.31 4.34
C SER A 111 -9.70 -5.28 3.52
N LEU A 112 -10.90 -4.90 3.96
CA LEU A 112 -11.69 -3.83 3.35
C LEU A 112 -10.96 -2.48 3.38
N LEU A 113 -10.40 -2.11 4.52
CA LEU A 113 -9.60 -0.88 4.64
C LEU A 113 -8.34 -0.92 3.77
N MET A 114 -7.68 -2.07 3.65
CA MET A 114 -6.52 -2.25 2.78
C MET A 114 -6.87 -2.00 1.30
N GLY A 115 -8.02 -2.51 0.84
CA GLY A 115 -8.55 -2.25 -0.51
C GLY A 115 -8.96 -0.77 -0.71
N LEU A 116 -9.57 -0.16 0.31
CA LEU A 116 -9.97 1.26 0.26
C LEU A 116 -8.75 2.22 0.16
N LEU A 117 -7.62 1.81 0.73
CA LEU A 117 -6.38 2.61 0.81
C LEU A 117 -5.44 2.39 -0.39
N LEU A 118 -5.91 1.75 -1.46
CA LEU A 118 -5.12 1.54 -2.68
C LEU A 118 -4.78 2.86 -3.39
N GLY A 119 -3.61 2.85 -4.04
CA GLY A 119 -3.25 3.88 -5.02
C GLY A 119 -3.98 3.61 -6.34
N SER A 120 -4.17 4.64 -7.17
CA SER A 120 -4.97 4.49 -8.39
C SER A 120 -4.36 3.50 -9.39
N ARG A 121 -3.03 3.33 -9.44
CA ARG A 121 -2.37 2.29 -10.27
C ARG A 121 -2.83 0.86 -9.99
N SER A 122 -3.31 0.61 -8.77
CA SER A 122 -3.84 -0.69 -8.37
C SER A 122 -5.33 -0.84 -8.70
N LEU A 123 -6.01 0.24 -9.10
CA LEU A 123 -7.38 0.18 -9.57
C LEU A 123 -7.41 -0.15 -11.05
N HIS A 124 -8.31 -1.04 -11.43
CA HIS A 124 -8.51 -1.45 -12.80
C HIS A 124 -8.85 -0.24 -13.70
N GLY A 125 -8.01 -0.01 -14.72
CA GLY A 125 -8.22 1.02 -15.73
C GLY A 125 -8.00 2.46 -15.28
N ALA A 126 -7.34 2.73 -14.15
CA ALA A 126 -7.11 4.11 -13.72
C ALA A 126 -6.26 4.91 -14.72
N ALA A 127 -6.78 6.06 -15.16
CA ALA A 127 -6.13 6.91 -16.16
C ALA A 127 -5.10 7.90 -15.59
N ILE A 128 -5.16 8.16 -14.29
CA ILE A 128 -4.21 9.02 -13.56
C ILE A 128 -3.56 8.26 -12.41
N ASP A 129 -2.36 8.68 -12.05
CA ASP A 129 -1.58 8.09 -10.95
C ASP A 129 -1.68 8.93 -9.68
N LEU A 130 -2.31 8.38 -8.65
CA LEU A 130 -2.48 8.95 -7.33
C LEU A 130 -1.98 7.96 -6.28
N PRO A 131 -1.11 8.38 -5.33
CA PRO A 131 -0.69 7.55 -4.22
C PRO A 131 -1.83 7.00 -3.35
N LEU A 132 -2.95 7.75 -3.25
CA LEU A 132 -4.17 7.33 -2.57
C LEU A 132 -5.39 7.69 -3.42
N ALA A 133 -6.10 6.69 -3.94
CA ALA A 133 -7.18 6.90 -4.90
C ALA A 133 -8.40 7.62 -4.31
N VAL A 134 -8.71 7.37 -3.04
CA VAL A 134 -9.85 7.99 -2.34
C VAL A 134 -9.61 9.45 -1.92
N ALA A 135 -8.38 9.93 -1.98
CA ALA A 135 -8.02 11.29 -1.59
C ALA A 135 -8.20 12.28 -2.74
N SER A 136 -8.46 13.55 -2.40
CA SER A 136 -8.51 14.62 -3.39
C SER A 136 -7.20 14.68 -4.19
N ARG A 137 -7.32 14.80 -5.52
CA ARG A 137 -6.19 14.87 -6.46
C ARG A 137 -5.21 16.00 -6.18
N ARG A 138 -5.64 17.08 -5.50
CA ARG A 138 -4.77 18.19 -5.07
C ARG A 138 -4.70 18.36 -3.56
N GLY A 139 -5.25 17.41 -2.80
CA GLY A 139 -5.23 17.43 -1.35
C GLY A 139 -3.84 17.14 -0.78
N GLY A 140 -3.54 17.70 0.40
CA GLY A 140 -2.28 17.47 1.09
C GLY A 140 -2.02 15.99 1.43
N LEU A 141 -3.08 15.17 1.53
CA LEU A 141 -3.00 13.76 1.89
C LEU A 141 -2.18 12.95 0.88
N GLN A 142 -2.24 13.26 -0.42
CA GLN A 142 -1.49 12.56 -1.46
C GLN A 142 0.03 12.52 -1.20
N SER A 143 0.56 13.58 -0.60
CA SER A 143 1.99 13.69 -0.30
C SER A 143 2.44 12.92 0.95
N ARG A 144 1.50 12.47 1.80
CA ARG A 144 1.77 11.85 3.12
C ARG A 144 1.99 10.35 2.99
N THR A 145 3.00 9.96 2.22
CA THR A 145 3.31 8.54 1.93
C THR A 145 3.63 7.71 3.17
N ASP A 146 4.31 8.29 4.17
CA ASP A 146 4.57 7.61 5.45
C ASP A 146 3.28 7.35 6.25
N LEU A 147 2.29 8.25 6.16
CA LEU A 147 0.96 8.03 6.73
C LEU A 147 0.22 6.90 6.00
N HIS A 148 0.28 6.86 4.67
CA HIS A 148 -0.30 5.76 3.88
C HIS A 148 0.35 4.42 4.23
N LEU A 149 1.66 4.42 4.49
CA LEU A 149 2.38 3.24 4.96
C LEU A 149 1.91 2.84 6.37
N GLY A 150 1.80 3.79 7.31
CA GLY A 150 1.28 3.54 8.65
C GLY A 150 -0.14 2.96 8.62
N LEU A 151 -1.05 3.53 7.82
CA LEU A 151 -2.43 3.04 7.67
C LEU A 151 -2.52 1.64 7.08
N ARG A 152 -1.74 1.34 6.03
CA ARG A 152 -1.78 0.00 5.38
C ARG A 152 -0.99 -1.04 6.17
N THR A 153 0.29 -0.76 6.42
CA THR A 153 1.22 -1.73 7.02
C THR A 153 1.07 -1.80 8.54
N GLY A 154 0.90 -0.67 9.21
CA GLY A 154 0.70 -0.59 10.67
C GLY A 154 -0.72 -0.98 11.07
N LEU A 155 -1.71 -0.15 10.71
CA LEU A 155 -3.11 -0.29 11.13
C LEU A 155 -3.79 -1.52 10.52
N CYS A 156 -3.96 -1.57 9.19
CA CYS A 156 -4.65 -2.71 8.55
C CYS A 156 -3.90 -4.03 8.78
N GLY A 157 -2.57 -3.98 8.76
CA GLY A 157 -1.72 -5.13 9.05
C GLY A 157 -1.93 -5.70 10.46
N SER A 158 -2.02 -4.85 11.49
CA SER A 158 -2.18 -5.25 12.91
C SER A 158 -3.64 -5.47 13.33
N LEU A 159 -4.58 -4.90 12.58
CA LEU A 159 -6.02 -5.16 12.70
C LEU A 159 -6.37 -6.57 12.22
N THR A 160 -5.70 -7.06 11.18
CA THR A 160 -5.82 -8.45 10.75
C THR A 160 -4.83 -9.35 11.47
N THR A 161 -5.15 -10.63 11.63
CA THR A 161 -4.22 -11.64 12.12
C THR A 161 -4.41 -12.95 11.37
N PHE A 162 -3.32 -13.44 10.78
CA PHE A 162 -3.27 -14.77 10.18
C PHE A 162 -2.94 -15.82 11.25
N SER A 163 -2.08 -15.48 12.22
CA SER A 163 -1.66 -16.40 13.28
C SER A 163 -2.81 -16.77 14.23
N GLY A 164 -3.65 -15.80 14.61
CA GLY A 164 -4.84 -16.03 15.45
C GLY A 164 -5.88 -16.90 14.75
N TRP A 165 -6.13 -16.61 13.46
CA TRP A 165 -6.96 -17.46 12.60
C TRP A 165 -6.41 -18.88 12.50
N ASN A 166 -5.12 -19.05 12.16
CA ASN A 166 -4.49 -20.35 12.03
C ASN A 166 -4.51 -21.15 13.33
N ALA A 167 -4.23 -20.50 14.47
CA ALA A 167 -4.25 -21.16 15.77
C ALA A 167 -5.65 -21.72 16.07
N GLN A 168 -6.72 -20.94 15.89
CA GLN A 168 -8.10 -21.42 16.10
C GLN A 168 -8.43 -22.61 15.20
N MET A 169 -8.04 -22.58 13.92
CA MET A 169 -8.29 -23.70 13.01
C MET A 169 -7.51 -24.96 13.41
N VAL A 170 -6.25 -24.82 13.84
CA VAL A 170 -5.46 -25.95 14.34
C VAL A 170 -6.09 -26.53 15.62
N LEU A 171 -6.55 -25.69 16.54
CA LEU A 171 -7.18 -26.12 17.80
C LEU A 171 -8.51 -26.87 17.56
N LEU A 172 -9.31 -26.40 16.60
CA LEU A 172 -10.50 -27.14 16.14
C LEU A 172 -10.11 -28.49 15.53
N MET A 173 -9.09 -28.52 14.67
CA MET A 173 -8.67 -29.73 13.98
C MET A 173 -8.15 -30.81 14.94
N VAL A 174 -7.40 -30.42 15.97
CA VAL A 174 -6.85 -31.34 16.99
C VAL A 174 -7.86 -31.68 18.10
N GLY A 175 -8.97 -30.95 18.18
CA GLY A 175 -10.01 -31.17 19.18
C GLY A 175 -9.58 -30.82 20.59
N ALA A 176 -8.98 -29.64 20.78
CA ALA A 176 -8.51 -29.17 22.08
C ALA A 176 -9.59 -29.18 23.18
N ASP A 177 -10.88 -29.06 22.80
CA ASP A 177 -12.03 -29.07 23.71
C ASP A 177 -12.77 -30.43 23.78
N GLY A 178 -12.18 -31.51 23.26
CA GLY A 178 -12.66 -32.89 23.45
C GLY A 178 -13.22 -33.59 22.20
N GLU A 179 -13.65 -32.85 21.17
CA GLU A 179 -14.07 -33.41 19.87
C GLU A 179 -13.30 -32.74 18.72
N THR A 180 -12.84 -33.55 17.75
CA THR A 180 -12.12 -33.04 16.57
C THR A 180 -13.09 -32.40 15.59
N GLY A 181 -13.01 -31.09 15.40
CA GLY A 181 -13.76 -30.31 14.42
C GLY A 181 -13.03 -30.14 13.09
N ILE A 182 -12.51 -31.23 12.49
CA ILE A 182 -11.72 -31.13 11.24
C ILE A 182 -12.52 -30.46 10.12
N HIS A 183 -13.81 -30.79 10.00
CA HIS A 183 -14.70 -30.18 9.02
C HIS A 183 -14.89 -28.68 9.26
N ASP A 184 -15.09 -28.27 10.51
CA ASP A 184 -15.22 -26.87 10.89
C ASP A 184 -13.91 -26.11 10.69
N ALA A 185 -12.76 -26.73 10.95
CA ALA A 185 -11.46 -26.15 10.68
C ALA A 185 -11.23 -25.92 9.17
N ILE A 186 -11.55 -26.90 8.33
CA ILE A 186 -11.45 -26.75 6.87
C ILE A 186 -12.40 -25.65 6.39
N PHE A 187 -13.65 -25.66 6.87
CA PHE A 187 -14.63 -24.64 6.53
C PHE A 187 -14.19 -23.25 7.02
N GLY A 188 -13.57 -23.18 8.19
CA GLY A 188 -13.02 -21.96 8.77
C GLY A 188 -11.83 -21.39 7.98
N TYR A 189 -10.98 -22.23 7.39
CA TYR A 189 -9.98 -21.79 6.41
C TYR A 189 -10.61 -21.27 5.10
N LEU A 190 -11.68 -21.91 4.62
CA LEU A 190 -12.37 -21.48 3.40
C LEU A 190 -13.10 -20.14 3.62
N ILE A 191 -13.88 -20.02 4.68
CA ILE A 191 -14.64 -18.80 4.99
C ILE A 191 -13.69 -17.65 5.34
N GLY A 192 -12.61 -17.91 6.07
CA GLY A 192 -11.62 -16.88 6.41
C GLY A 192 -10.94 -16.29 5.18
N LEU A 193 -10.53 -17.13 4.23
CA LEU A 193 -9.91 -16.67 2.98
C LEU A 193 -10.92 -15.93 2.08
N THR A 194 -12.09 -16.52 1.86
CA THR A 194 -13.09 -15.97 0.93
C THR A 194 -13.71 -14.68 1.46
N ALA A 195 -14.02 -14.59 2.76
CA ALA A 195 -14.54 -13.37 3.37
C ALA A 195 -13.51 -12.23 3.33
N ALA A 196 -12.22 -12.53 3.56
CA ALA A 196 -11.17 -11.53 3.47
C ALA A 196 -10.93 -11.04 2.04
N LEU A 197 -10.92 -11.94 1.04
CA LEU A 197 -10.85 -11.58 -0.38
C LEU A 197 -12.06 -10.74 -0.82
N ALA A 198 -13.28 -11.17 -0.46
CA ALA A 198 -14.50 -10.42 -0.77
C ALA A 198 -14.49 -9.03 -0.12
N SER A 199 -14.00 -8.93 1.13
CA SER A 199 -13.85 -7.65 1.82
C SER A 199 -12.83 -6.74 1.15
N PHE A 200 -11.69 -7.29 0.72
CA PHE A 200 -10.68 -6.54 -0.03
C PHE A 200 -11.24 -6.01 -1.35
N ALA A 201 -11.90 -6.88 -2.14
CA ALA A 201 -12.54 -6.50 -3.40
C ALA A 201 -13.62 -5.42 -3.19
N ALA A 202 -14.43 -5.54 -2.13
CA ALA A 202 -15.39 -4.50 -1.76
C ALA A 202 -14.71 -3.16 -1.46
N GLY A 203 -13.56 -3.19 -0.78
CA GLY A 203 -12.71 -2.01 -0.54
C GLY A 203 -12.18 -1.39 -1.83
N GLU A 204 -11.69 -2.20 -2.76
CA GLU A 204 -11.21 -1.75 -4.08
C GLU A 204 -12.35 -1.13 -4.92
N HIS A 205 -13.52 -1.76 -4.94
CA HIS A 205 -14.70 -1.22 -5.63
C HIS A 205 -15.16 0.10 -5.01
N ALA A 206 -15.16 0.21 -3.69
CA ALA A 206 -15.45 1.47 -2.99
C ALA A 206 -14.41 2.54 -3.34
N ALA A 207 -13.11 2.20 -3.36
CA ALA A 207 -12.06 3.12 -3.79
C ALA A 207 -12.26 3.60 -5.23
N THR A 208 -12.64 2.69 -6.13
CA THR A 208 -12.94 2.99 -7.54
C THR A 208 -14.15 3.91 -7.66
N ALA A 209 -15.24 3.65 -6.93
CA ALA A 209 -16.43 4.49 -6.93
C ALA A 209 -16.13 5.91 -6.40
N ILE A 210 -15.39 6.02 -5.29
CA ILE A 210 -14.96 7.32 -4.73
C ILE A 210 -14.02 8.04 -5.69
N PHE A 211 -13.09 7.32 -6.33
CA PHE A 211 -12.17 7.88 -7.30
C PHE A 211 -12.92 8.46 -8.51
N ARG A 212 -13.88 7.74 -9.08
CA ARG A 212 -14.74 8.22 -10.16
C ARG A 212 -15.55 9.45 -9.74
N TRP A 213 -16.21 9.37 -8.59
CA TRP A 213 -17.01 10.48 -8.04
C TRP A 213 -16.20 11.76 -7.83
N ARG A 214 -14.97 11.66 -7.30
CA ARG A 214 -14.11 12.83 -7.03
C ARG A 214 -13.47 13.44 -8.27
N ASN A 215 -13.24 12.65 -9.32
CA ASN A 215 -12.49 13.07 -10.49
C ASN A 215 -13.37 13.38 -11.73
N GLY A 216 -14.68 13.19 -11.61
CA GLY A 216 -15.67 13.58 -12.61
C GLY A 216 -15.85 12.58 -13.75
N GLU A 217 -16.80 12.88 -14.63
CA GLU A 217 -17.19 11.99 -15.74
C GLU A 217 -16.07 11.77 -16.76
N GLY A 218 -15.26 12.81 -17.05
CA GLY A 218 -14.17 12.71 -18.01
C GLY A 218 -13.17 11.60 -17.66
N ILE A 219 -12.74 11.52 -16.40
CA ILE A 219 -11.85 10.44 -15.94
C ILE A 219 -12.56 9.08 -15.94
N SER A 220 -13.86 9.04 -15.62
CA SER A 220 -14.63 7.80 -15.65
C SER A 220 -14.68 7.18 -17.06
N ARG A 221 -14.85 8.01 -18.10
CA ARG A 221 -14.78 7.57 -19.50
C ARG A 221 -13.39 7.12 -19.91
N GLU A 222 -12.34 7.84 -19.49
CA GLU A 222 -10.95 7.40 -19.71
C GLU A 222 -10.73 5.98 -19.16
N MET A 223 -11.27 5.69 -17.96
CA MET A 223 -11.19 4.35 -17.38
C MET A 223 -11.97 3.31 -18.19
N GLU A 224 -13.17 3.62 -18.66
CA GLU A 224 -13.99 2.72 -19.46
C GLU A 224 -13.32 2.34 -20.78
N VAL A 225 -12.68 3.31 -21.46
CA VAL A 225 -11.94 3.04 -22.70
C VAL A 225 -10.71 2.18 -22.44
N LEU A 226 -10.00 2.39 -21.33
CA LEU A 226 -8.89 1.52 -20.94
C LEU A 226 -9.34 0.08 -20.60
N LEU A 227 -10.59 -0.11 -20.16
CA LEU A 227 -11.17 -1.42 -19.84
C LEU A 227 -11.83 -2.10 -21.05
N GLY A 228 -12.30 -1.33 -22.03
CA GLY A 228 -13.28 -1.78 -23.04
C GLY A 228 -12.75 -2.70 -24.14
N ASN A 229 -11.44 -2.84 -24.35
CA ASN A 229 -10.91 -3.68 -25.43
C ASN A 229 -9.65 -4.47 -25.03
N ALA A 230 -9.82 -5.77 -24.77
CA ALA A 230 -8.71 -6.67 -24.41
C ALA A 230 -7.78 -7.00 -25.59
N ALA A 231 -8.21 -6.80 -26.84
CA ALA A 231 -7.42 -7.10 -28.04
C ALA A 231 -6.52 -5.92 -28.46
N VAL A 232 -6.95 -4.69 -28.18
CA VAL A 232 -6.21 -3.46 -28.50
C VAL A 232 -6.22 -2.53 -27.30
N SER A 233 -5.07 -2.29 -26.68
CA SER A 233 -4.93 -1.42 -25.52
C SER A 233 -4.47 -0.02 -25.94
N LEU A 234 -5.21 1.00 -25.52
CA LEU A 234 -4.82 2.40 -25.70
C LEU A 234 -3.78 2.79 -24.65
N VAL A 235 -2.65 3.35 -25.08
CA VAL A 235 -1.63 3.83 -24.14
C VAL A 235 -1.87 5.29 -23.79
N ILE A 236 -2.30 5.51 -22.56
CA ILE A 236 -2.51 6.85 -21.99
C ILE A 236 -1.29 7.28 -21.16
N ASN A 237 -0.81 8.50 -21.39
CA ASN A 237 0.22 9.14 -20.57
C ASN A 237 -0.42 9.86 -19.37
N SER A 238 -0.39 9.23 -18.19
CA SER A 238 -1.01 9.71 -16.95
C SER A 238 -0.39 10.99 -16.38
N ASP A 239 0.82 11.35 -16.81
CA ASP A 239 1.53 12.54 -16.34
C ASP A 239 1.02 13.83 -17.00
N LEU A 240 0.36 13.70 -18.16
CA LEU A 240 -0.17 14.83 -18.90
C LEU A 240 -1.33 15.51 -18.18
N ALA A 241 -1.52 16.79 -18.52
CA ALA A 241 -2.73 17.53 -18.13
C ALA A 241 -3.97 16.84 -18.71
N ASP A 242 -5.13 17.03 -18.07
CA ASP A 242 -6.35 16.32 -18.45
C ASP A 242 -6.77 16.61 -19.88
N PHE A 243 -6.67 17.87 -20.33
CA PHE A 243 -6.93 18.23 -21.71
C PHE A 243 -5.98 17.51 -22.68
N ASP A 244 -4.67 17.64 -22.46
CA ASP A 244 -3.64 17.03 -23.32
C ASP A 244 -3.85 15.51 -23.43
N ARG A 245 -4.05 14.86 -22.28
CA ARG A 245 -4.25 13.42 -22.18
C ARG A 245 -5.50 12.97 -22.93
N ARG A 246 -6.64 13.62 -22.69
CA ARG A 246 -7.92 13.27 -23.32
C ARG A 246 -7.95 13.59 -24.81
N PHE A 247 -7.36 14.70 -25.22
CA PHE A 247 -7.31 15.11 -26.62
C PHE A 247 -6.44 14.17 -27.45
N LEU A 248 -5.26 13.82 -26.94
CA LEU A 248 -4.32 12.93 -27.63
C LEU A 248 -4.80 11.49 -27.71
N ALA A 249 -5.52 11.04 -26.69
CA ALA A 249 -6.06 9.69 -26.63
C ALA A 249 -7.47 9.56 -27.24
N ASP A 250 -8.07 10.68 -27.66
CA ASP A 250 -9.44 10.76 -28.23
C ASP A 250 -10.56 10.29 -27.30
N VAL A 251 -10.49 10.65 -26.02
CA VAL A 251 -11.33 10.09 -24.95
C VAL A 251 -12.24 11.10 -24.27
N ALA A 252 -12.54 12.23 -24.92
CA ALA A 252 -13.40 13.27 -24.38
C ALA A 252 -14.55 13.64 -25.32
N ASN A 253 -15.67 14.10 -24.74
CA ASN A 253 -16.70 14.71 -25.56
C ASN A 253 -16.20 16.06 -26.09
N PRO A 254 -16.63 16.47 -27.30
CA PRO A 254 -16.31 17.79 -27.84
C PRO A 254 -16.65 18.93 -26.85
N GLU A 255 -17.77 18.80 -26.13
CA GLU A 255 -18.24 19.75 -25.11
C GLU A 255 -17.26 19.90 -23.93
N ASP A 256 -16.60 18.81 -23.51
CA ASP A 256 -15.61 18.84 -22.42
C ASP A 256 -14.32 19.58 -22.82
N LEU A 257 -14.05 19.66 -24.12
CA LEU A 257 -12.84 20.25 -24.68
C LEU A 257 -13.06 21.70 -25.15
N GLU A 258 -14.29 22.07 -25.50
CA GLU A 258 -14.63 23.38 -26.07
C GLU A 258 -14.11 24.57 -25.24
N PRO A 259 -14.29 24.61 -23.90
CA PRO A 259 -13.79 25.73 -23.09
C PRO A 259 -12.27 25.88 -23.15
N VAL A 260 -11.54 24.74 -23.21
CA VAL A 260 -10.08 24.74 -23.30
C VAL A 260 -9.60 25.09 -24.70
N GLN A 261 -10.31 24.64 -25.73
CA GLN A 261 -10.02 25.01 -27.12
C GLN A 261 -10.24 26.50 -27.37
N ALA A 262 -11.30 27.08 -26.81
CA ALA A 262 -11.55 28.52 -26.83
C ALA A 262 -10.42 29.29 -26.14
N PHE A 263 -9.98 28.83 -24.96
CA PHE A 263 -8.87 29.42 -24.21
C PHE A 263 -7.55 29.40 -25.00
N LEU A 264 -7.21 28.27 -25.62
CA LEU A 264 -5.95 28.12 -26.35
C LEU A 264 -5.98 28.77 -27.74
N THR A 265 -7.16 28.97 -28.33
CA THR A 265 -7.42 29.29 -29.75
C THR A 265 -7.25 28.10 -30.70
N PRO A 266 -8.02 28.01 -31.80
CA PRO A 266 -7.93 26.91 -32.78
C PRO A 266 -6.51 26.68 -33.31
N ALA A 267 -5.79 27.75 -33.64
CA ALA A 267 -4.43 27.67 -34.19
C ALA A 267 -3.43 27.00 -33.24
N VAL A 268 -3.62 27.13 -31.93
CA VAL A 268 -2.76 26.43 -30.94
C VAL A 268 -3.14 24.96 -30.85
N VAL A 269 -4.44 24.65 -30.86
CA VAL A 269 -4.95 23.28 -30.82
C VAL A 269 -4.53 22.50 -32.07
N ASP A 270 -4.40 23.16 -33.23
CA ASP A 270 -3.92 22.55 -34.47
C ASP A 270 -2.53 21.92 -34.32
N TYR A 271 -1.61 22.58 -33.59
CA TYR A 271 -0.30 21.98 -33.28
C TYR A 271 -0.41 20.65 -32.52
N LEU A 272 -1.31 20.58 -31.54
CA LEU A 272 -1.54 19.34 -30.81
C LEU A 272 -2.22 18.28 -31.70
N ARG A 273 -3.09 18.71 -32.63
CA ARG A 273 -3.72 17.83 -33.62
C ARG A 273 -2.69 17.23 -34.58
N PHE A 274 -1.72 18.01 -35.05
CA PHE A 274 -0.65 17.50 -35.90
C PHE A 274 0.20 16.46 -35.17
N TRP A 275 0.59 16.74 -33.92
CA TRP A 275 1.28 15.75 -33.07
C TRP A 275 0.47 14.46 -32.92
N ARG A 276 -0.81 14.57 -32.57
CA ARG A 276 -1.72 13.42 -32.47
C ARG A 276 -1.74 12.62 -33.77
N SER A 277 -1.97 13.28 -34.91
CA SER A 277 -2.04 12.59 -36.21
C SER A 277 -0.75 11.85 -36.57
N SER A 278 0.41 12.38 -36.18
CA SER A 278 1.71 11.73 -36.41
C SER A 278 2.01 10.58 -35.43
N THR A 279 1.27 10.45 -34.32
CA THR A 279 1.51 9.45 -33.26
C THR A 279 0.35 8.49 -33.04
N ASP A 280 -0.76 8.66 -33.75
CA ASP A 280 -2.02 7.94 -33.51
C ASP A 280 -1.84 6.42 -33.67
N ALA A 281 -1.17 6.00 -34.74
CA ALA A 281 -0.89 4.58 -35.02
C ALA A 281 -0.05 3.92 -33.92
N ASP A 282 0.89 4.66 -33.33
CA ASP A 282 1.78 4.13 -32.29
C ASP A 282 1.12 4.12 -30.91
N ARG A 283 0.03 4.87 -30.71
CA ARG A 283 -0.67 4.98 -29.42
C ARG A 283 -1.55 3.76 -29.11
N TRP A 284 -2.04 3.08 -30.14
CA TRP A 284 -2.87 1.87 -30.03
C TRP A 284 -2.01 0.61 -30.10
N VAL A 285 -2.28 -0.36 -29.22
CA VAL A 285 -1.40 -1.52 -29.07
C VAL A 285 -2.14 -2.83 -29.22
N VAL A 286 -1.70 -3.68 -30.14
CA VAL A 286 -2.08 -5.09 -30.21
C VAL A 286 -1.07 -5.92 -29.42
N GLY A 287 -1.47 -6.52 -28.30
CA GLY A 287 -0.62 -7.44 -27.52
C GLY A 287 0.25 -6.84 -26.40
N GLY A 288 -0.02 -5.61 -25.96
CA GLY A 288 0.62 -4.97 -24.78
C GLY A 288 1.77 -4.01 -25.11
N ALA A 289 1.99 -3.02 -24.23
CA ALA A 289 2.88 -1.88 -24.48
C ALA A 289 4.31 -2.30 -24.88
N ASN A 290 4.77 -1.79 -26.01
CA ASN A 290 6.10 -2.01 -26.57
C ASN A 290 7.03 -0.81 -26.31
N VAL A 291 8.26 -0.89 -26.82
CA VAL A 291 9.30 0.15 -26.65
C VAL A 291 8.82 1.51 -27.16
N VAL A 292 8.11 1.54 -28.29
CA VAL A 292 7.64 2.76 -28.96
C VAL A 292 6.74 3.58 -28.04
N GLN A 293 5.78 2.96 -27.36
CA GLN A 293 4.87 3.72 -26.48
C GLN A 293 5.54 4.24 -25.22
N ASN A 294 6.55 3.52 -24.72
CA ASN A 294 7.34 4.00 -23.59
C ASN A 294 8.16 5.23 -23.99
N GLU A 295 8.76 5.24 -25.19
CA GLU A 295 9.44 6.42 -25.72
C GLU A 295 8.47 7.56 -26.01
N LEU A 296 7.28 7.28 -26.56
CA LEU A 296 6.22 8.28 -26.76
C LEU A 296 5.86 9.00 -25.46
N LYS A 297 5.63 8.24 -24.37
CA LYS A 297 5.37 8.81 -23.03
C LYS A 297 6.52 9.70 -22.57
N LYS A 298 7.77 9.27 -22.73
CA LYS A 298 8.94 10.05 -22.33
C LYS A 298 9.02 11.37 -23.10
N VAL A 299 8.77 11.36 -24.41
CA VAL A 299 8.76 12.58 -25.24
C VAL A 299 7.68 13.55 -24.77
N GLU A 300 6.45 13.07 -24.63
CA GLU A 300 5.32 13.89 -24.19
C GLU A 300 5.55 14.46 -22.79
N THR A 301 6.02 13.65 -21.85
CA THR A 301 6.33 14.09 -20.48
C THR A 301 7.47 15.12 -20.47
N ALA A 302 8.55 14.89 -21.23
CA ALA A 302 9.67 15.82 -21.30
C ALA A 302 9.24 17.20 -21.83
N ILE A 303 8.41 17.25 -22.86
CA ILE A 303 8.01 18.51 -23.52
C ILE A 303 6.85 19.20 -22.81
N LEU A 304 5.79 18.45 -22.47
CA LEU A 304 4.52 19.02 -21.98
C LEU A 304 4.43 19.17 -20.46
N VAL A 305 5.27 18.45 -19.71
CA VAL A 305 5.26 18.44 -18.24
C VAL A 305 6.57 19.00 -17.67
N ASP A 306 7.71 18.43 -18.04
CA ASP A 306 8.99 18.79 -17.44
C ASP A 306 9.65 20.00 -18.12
N HIS A 307 9.17 20.37 -19.32
CA HIS A 307 9.70 21.46 -20.14
C HIS A 307 11.21 21.35 -20.41
N LEU A 308 11.68 20.12 -20.64
CA LEU A 308 13.07 19.76 -20.89
C LEU A 308 13.35 19.56 -22.39
N ALA A 309 14.61 19.74 -22.78
CA ALA A 309 15.08 19.27 -24.07
C ALA A 309 15.13 17.73 -24.08
N LEU A 310 14.83 17.12 -25.23
CA LEU A 310 14.99 15.68 -25.41
C LEU A 310 16.49 15.32 -25.42
N SER A 311 16.83 14.12 -24.95
CA SER A 311 18.16 13.55 -25.19
C SER A 311 18.39 13.29 -26.68
N ASP A 312 19.65 13.13 -27.08
CA ASP A 312 20.01 12.82 -28.47
C ASP A 312 19.38 11.50 -28.92
N ASP A 313 19.43 10.47 -28.08
CA ASP A 313 18.81 9.16 -28.34
C ASP A 313 17.30 9.27 -28.60
N LEU A 314 16.60 10.04 -27.77
CA LEU A 314 15.15 10.20 -27.88
C LEU A 314 14.79 11.06 -29.10
N SER A 315 15.63 12.04 -29.44
CA SER A 315 15.46 12.87 -30.63
C SER A 315 15.66 12.06 -31.92
N LEU A 316 16.65 11.16 -31.95
CA LEU A 316 16.86 10.20 -33.03
C LEU A 316 15.66 9.27 -33.17
N PHE A 317 15.20 8.68 -32.06
CA PHE A 317 14.02 7.82 -32.06
C PHE A 317 12.78 8.51 -32.63
N VAL A 318 12.53 9.75 -32.22
CA VAL A 318 11.42 10.58 -32.74
C VAL A 318 11.52 10.80 -34.26
N ALA A 319 12.73 11.04 -34.77
CA ALA A 319 12.96 11.21 -36.20
C ALA A 319 12.74 9.89 -36.97
N GLU A 320 13.16 8.76 -36.41
CA GLU A 320 12.96 7.42 -36.99
C GLU A 320 11.46 7.05 -37.08
N GLN A 321 10.67 7.38 -36.06
CA GLN A 321 9.22 7.16 -36.07
C GLN A 321 8.46 8.18 -36.93
N GLY A 322 9.12 9.25 -37.38
CA GLY A 322 8.48 10.30 -38.18
C GLY A 322 7.48 11.17 -37.41
N TRP A 323 7.59 11.25 -36.08
CA TRP A 323 6.66 12.05 -35.27
C TRP A 323 6.93 13.56 -35.40
N ASP A 324 5.86 14.36 -35.43
CA ASP A 324 5.96 15.82 -35.61
C ASP A 324 6.33 16.56 -34.32
N LEU A 325 7.59 16.39 -33.91
CA LEU A 325 8.14 17.04 -32.72
C LEU A 325 8.07 18.57 -32.79
N ARG A 326 8.08 19.15 -34.00
CA ARG A 326 8.02 20.59 -34.20
C ARG A 326 6.68 21.12 -33.71
N SER A 327 5.58 20.49 -34.12
CA SER A 327 4.24 20.86 -33.69
C SER A 327 4.07 20.68 -32.17
N LEU A 328 4.57 19.59 -31.59
CA LEU A 328 4.51 19.40 -30.13
C LEU A 328 5.24 20.52 -29.35
N LYS A 329 6.43 20.92 -29.80
CA LYS A 329 7.19 22.02 -29.19
C LYS A 329 6.46 23.36 -29.34
N GLN A 330 5.87 23.62 -30.52
CA GLN A 330 5.09 24.84 -30.77
C GLN A 330 3.85 24.91 -29.87
N TYR A 331 3.14 23.79 -29.72
CA TYR A 331 2.04 23.65 -28.77
C TYR A 331 2.47 23.98 -27.35
N ALA A 332 3.55 23.34 -26.85
CA ALA A 332 4.04 23.54 -25.50
C ALA A 332 4.38 25.01 -25.21
N ILE A 333 5.06 25.69 -26.15
CA ILE A 333 5.41 27.11 -26.04
C ILE A 333 4.15 27.99 -26.00
N ALA A 334 3.20 27.74 -26.91
CA ALA A 334 1.97 28.53 -27.00
C ALA A 334 1.06 28.34 -25.78
N ARG A 335 0.87 27.10 -25.33
CA ARG A 335 0.15 26.74 -24.10
C ARG A 335 0.78 27.42 -22.87
N ALA A 336 2.10 27.33 -22.72
CA ALA A 336 2.79 27.96 -21.59
C ALA A 336 2.69 29.50 -21.62
N LYS A 337 2.68 30.12 -22.81
CA LYS A 337 2.44 31.55 -22.95
C LYS A 337 1.04 31.95 -22.50
N ARG A 338 0.01 31.19 -22.90
CA ARG A 338 -1.38 31.43 -22.48
C ARG A 338 -1.60 31.26 -20.99
N LEU A 339 -1.03 30.22 -20.39
CA LEU A 339 -1.16 29.98 -18.94
C LEU A 339 -0.51 31.07 -18.07
N ARG A 340 0.43 31.84 -18.60
CA ARG A 340 1.09 32.96 -17.91
C ARG A 340 0.40 34.31 -18.09
N ASP A 341 -0.59 34.41 -18.98
CA ASP A 341 -1.28 35.66 -19.24
C ASP A 341 -2.21 36.03 -18.07
N PRO A 342 -1.96 37.15 -17.36
CA PRO A 342 -2.78 37.56 -16.22
C PRO A 342 -4.09 38.24 -16.64
N THR A 343 -4.26 38.58 -17.93
CA THR A 343 -5.43 39.35 -18.42
C THR A 343 -6.69 38.51 -18.64
N THR A 344 -6.57 37.18 -18.52
CA THR A 344 -7.68 36.24 -18.67
C THR A 344 -8.41 36.01 -17.34
N ALA A 345 -9.68 36.39 -17.31
CA ALA A 345 -10.58 36.49 -16.15
C ALA A 345 -10.92 35.15 -15.46
N ASP A 346 -11.62 35.22 -14.33
CA ASP A 346 -12.12 34.10 -13.51
C ASP A 346 -12.95 33.06 -14.30
N ALA A 347 -13.54 33.45 -15.43
CA ALA A 347 -14.31 32.56 -16.32
C ALA A 347 -13.46 31.45 -16.98
N GLU A 348 -12.13 31.56 -16.96
CA GLU A 348 -11.21 30.62 -17.61
C GLU A 348 -10.43 29.73 -16.62
N GLU A 349 -10.70 29.83 -15.31
CA GLU A 349 -9.99 29.02 -14.31
C GLU A 349 -10.27 27.51 -14.50
N GLY A 350 -11.47 27.14 -14.94
CA GLY A 350 -11.79 25.75 -15.30
C GLY A 350 -10.93 25.22 -16.47
N ALA A 351 -10.69 26.05 -17.49
CA ALA A 351 -9.84 25.67 -18.62
C ALA A 351 -8.37 25.57 -18.21
N ARG A 352 -7.89 26.50 -17.38
CA ARG A 352 -6.55 26.43 -16.77
C ARG A 352 -6.39 25.17 -15.94
N ASP A 353 -7.43 24.75 -15.22
CA ASP A 353 -7.39 23.57 -14.37
C ASP A 353 -7.12 22.29 -15.15
N LEU A 354 -7.83 22.12 -16.28
CA LEU A 354 -7.67 21.00 -17.20
C LEU A 354 -6.33 21.01 -17.94
N LEU A 355 -5.70 22.18 -18.05
CA LEU A 355 -4.37 22.36 -18.63
C LEU A 355 -3.23 22.30 -17.61
N ARG A 356 -3.51 22.10 -16.31
CA ARG A 356 -2.45 21.86 -15.33
C ARG A 356 -2.14 20.35 -15.27
N PRO A 357 -0.87 19.93 -15.42
CA PRO A 357 -0.48 18.54 -15.20
C PRO A 357 -0.88 18.04 -13.81
N SER A 358 -1.07 16.72 -13.70
CA SER A 358 -1.19 16.08 -12.38
C SER A 358 0.02 16.46 -11.53
N PRO A 359 -0.15 16.86 -10.25
CA PRO A 359 0.99 17.04 -9.36
C PRO A 359 1.80 15.74 -9.30
N LYS A 360 3.10 15.79 -9.62
CA LYS A 360 3.98 14.66 -9.39
C LYS A 360 4.15 14.49 -7.88
N TYR A 361 3.45 13.52 -7.31
CA TYR A 361 3.58 13.16 -5.91
C TYR A 361 4.83 12.31 -5.70
N GLN A 362 6.01 12.93 -5.81
CA GLN A 362 7.21 12.32 -5.25
C GLN A 362 7.05 12.30 -3.73
N GLY A 363 7.24 11.13 -3.11
CA GLY A 363 7.11 10.95 -1.67
C GLY A 363 7.91 12.04 -0.96
N ARG A 364 7.21 13.02 -0.40
CA ARG A 364 7.84 14.09 0.36
C ARG A 364 8.20 13.46 1.70
N HIS A 365 9.35 12.80 1.74
CA HIS A 365 9.96 12.32 2.98
C HIS A 365 10.42 13.56 3.75
N GLY A 366 9.45 14.20 4.41
CA GLY A 366 9.65 15.45 5.10
C GLY A 366 10.69 15.24 6.19
N HIS A 367 11.90 15.75 5.96
CA HIS A 367 13.00 15.74 6.92
C HIS A 367 12.65 16.48 8.24
N GLY A 368 11.50 17.17 8.30
CA GLY A 368 11.05 17.98 9.44
C GLY A 368 9.93 17.41 10.31
N HIS A 369 9.51 16.14 10.16
CA HIS A 369 8.34 15.61 10.87
C HIS A 369 8.57 14.34 11.71
N LEU A 370 9.80 14.03 12.14
CA LEU A 370 10.02 12.89 13.04
C LEU A 370 9.46 13.14 14.46
N GLY A 371 9.48 14.39 14.94
CA GLY A 371 9.12 14.74 16.32
C GLY A 371 7.66 14.45 16.68
N GLY A 372 6.72 14.73 15.76
CA GLY A 372 5.29 14.48 15.97
C GLY A 372 4.94 13.00 16.22
N PRO A 373 5.19 12.09 15.26
CA PRO A 373 4.90 10.68 15.43
C PRO A 373 5.72 10.03 16.55
N ALA A 374 6.97 10.46 16.79
CA ALA A 374 7.76 9.97 17.92
C ALA A 374 7.13 10.36 19.28
N LEU A 375 6.71 11.62 19.43
CA LEU A 375 6.04 12.09 20.65
C LEU A 375 4.70 11.36 20.86
N LEU A 376 3.89 11.22 19.81
CA LEU A 376 2.62 10.48 19.89
C LEU A 376 2.84 9.02 20.27
N LEU A 377 3.85 8.37 19.70
CA LEU A 377 4.21 7.00 20.04
C LEU A 377 4.64 6.89 21.51
N PHE A 378 5.51 7.80 21.98
CA PHE A 378 5.96 7.85 23.37
C PHE A 378 4.78 8.03 24.34
N LEU A 379 3.89 8.98 24.07
CA LEU A 379 2.69 9.21 24.88
C LEU A 379 1.77 8.00 24.89
N ALA A 380 1.54 7.38 23.72
CA ALA A 380 0.71 6.18 23.61
C ALA A 380 1.31 5.01 24.41
N TYR A 381 2.62 4.77 24.31
CA TYR A 381 3.31 3.77 25.12
C TYR A 381 3.18 4.06 26.62
N GLY A 382 3.36 5.31 27.06
CA GLY A 382 3.17 5.72 28.44
C GLY A 382 1.76 5.42 28.95
N LEU A 383 0.73 5.72 28.16
CA LEU A 383 -0.66 5.41 28.49
C LEU A 383 -0.93 3.90 28.56
N LEU A 384 -0.34 3.10 27.66
CA LEU A 384 -0.49 1.64 27.68
C LEU A 384 0.20 1.01 28.89
N VAL A 385 1.39 1.48 29.27
CA VAL A 385 2.08 1.05 30.51
C VAL A 385 1.25 1.42 31.73
N TYR A 386 0.81 2.68 31.80
CA TYR A 386 -0.05 3.15 32.90
C TYR A 386 -1.35 2.34 32.99
N GLY A 387 -2.01 2.08 31.86
CA GLY A 387 -3.23 1.26 31.79
C GLY A 387 -2.99 -0.17 32.27
N THR A 388 -1.87 -0.79 31.87
CA THR A 388 -1.49 -2.14 32.31
C THR A 388 -1.31 -2.23 33.83
N ILE A 389 -0.72 -1.20 34.44
CA ILE A 389 -0.48 -1.12 35.89
C ILE A 389 -1.78 -0.78 36.64
N SER A 390 -2.60 0.11 36.11
CA SER A 390 -3.77 0.68 36.79
C SER A 390 -5.01 -0.21 36.71
N ALA A 391 -5.16 -1.00 35.64
CA ALA A 391 -6.30 -1.90 35.44
C ALA A 391 -6.21 -3.19 36.29
N ARG A 392 -5.71 -3.12 37.53
CA ARG A 392 -5.63 -4.29 38.43
C ARG A 392 -7.04 -4.87 38.65
N GLY A 393 -7.16 -6.19 38.55
CA GLY A 393 -8.45 -6.89 38.61
C GLY A 393 -9.25 -6.91 37.30
N LEU A 394 -8.82 -6.19 36.25
CA LEU A 394 -9.49 -6.17 34.94
C LEU A 394 -8.64 -6.87 33.87
N THR A 395 -8.67 -8.21 33.86
CA THR A 395 -7.80 -9.05 33.02
C THR A 395 -7.85 -8.69 31.53
N LEU A 396 -9.04 -8.45 30.97
CA LEU A 396 -9.22 -8.09 29.56
C LEU A 396 -8.48 -6.79 29.21
N PHE A 397 -8.65 -5.74 30.02
CA PHE A 397 -8.01 -4.45 29.78
C PHE A 397 -6.49 -4.55 29.93
N ARG A 398 -6.01 -5.28 30.94
CA ARG A 398 -4.57 -5.54 31.10
C ARG A 398 -3.99 -6.27 29.90
N LEU A 399 -4.70 -7.29 29.39
CA LEU A 399 -4.29 -8.00 28.19
C LEU A 399 -4.27 -7.07 26.98
N ALA A 400 -5.31 -6.24 26.78
CA ALA A 400 -5.39 -5.32 25.66
C ALA A 400 -4.23 -4.30 25.66
N TYR A 401 -3.92 -3.74 26.83
CA TYR A 401 -2.81 -2.79 26.97
C TYR A 401 -1.45 -3.47 26.80
N LEU A 402 -1.22 -4.60 27.47
CA LEU A 402 0.06 -5.33 27.40
C LEU A 402 0.32 -5.88 25.99
N SER A 403 -0.70 -6.45 25.32
CA SER A 403 -0.61 -6.90 23.93
C SER A 403 -0.24 -5.74 23.00
N SER A 404 -0.82 -4.57 23.22
CA SER A 404 -0.54 -3.40 22.38
C SER A 404 0.87 -2.86 22.56
N LEU A 405 1.53 -3.08 23.71
CA LEU A 405 2.95 -2.78 23.88
C LEU A 405 3.85 -3.65 22.98
N PHE A 406 3.44 -4.89 22.71
CA PHE A 406 4.13 -5.83 21.81
C PHE A 406 3.79 -5.64 20.32
N ALA A 407 2.66 -5.00 20.00
CA ALA A 407 2.18 -4.84 18.63
C ALA A 407 3.21 -4.17 17.69
N PRO A 408 3.90 -3.08 18.07
CA PRO A 408 4.90 -2.44 17.22
C PRO A 408 6.09 -3.32 16.88
N ALA A 409 6.53 -4.21 17.79
CA ALA A 409 7.61 -5.14 17.53
C ALA A 409 7.21 -6.15 16.44
N GLY A 410 5.98 -6.68 16.50
CA GLY A 410 5.45 -7.60 15.51
C GLY A 410 5.30 -6.93 14.14
N ALA A 411 4.65 -5.77 14.11
CA ALA A 411 4.45 -5.01 12.87
C ALA A 411 5.76 -4.59 12.20
N SER A 412 6.76 -4.20 13.00
CA SER A 412 8.09 -3.83 12.50
C SER A 412 8.83 -5.03 11.92
N LEU A 413 8.81 -6.18 12.60
CA LEU A 413 9.43 -7.39 12.08
C LEU A 413 8.74 -7.85 10.78
N ARG A 414 7.41 -7.79 10.70
CA ARG A 414 6.68 -8.04 9.45
C ARG A 414 7.12 -7.11 8.32
N TRP A 415 7.26 -5.82 8.59
CA TRP A 415 7.75 -4.84 7.62
C TRP A 415 9.20 -5.09 7.19
N LEU A 416 10.07 -5.55 8.10
CA LEU A 416 11.42 -5.93 7.74
C LEU A 416 11.42 -7.18 6.84
N LEU A 417 10.58 -8.18 7.16
CA LEU A 417 10.44 -9.40 6.36
C LEU A 417 9.85 -9.10 4.98
N SER A 418 8.92 -8.15 4.85
CA SER A 418 8.32 -7.81 3.55
C SER A 418 9.33 -7.28 2.52
N ARG A 419 10.53 -6.84 2.95
CA ARG A 419 11.64 -6.48 2.04
C ARG A 419 12.14 -7.67 1.23
N TYR A 420 11.84 -8.90 1.64
CA TYR A 420 12.15 -10.12 0.89
C TYR A 420 11.05 -10.50 -0.11
N ASN A 421 9.92 -9.78 -0.17
CA ASN A 421 8.93 -9.97 -1.23
C ASN A 421 9.56 -9.59 -2.58
N GLY A 422 9.58 -10.53 -3.53
CA GLY A 422 10.26 -10.37 -4.81
C GLY A 422 11.78 -10.64 -4.80
N ALA A 423 12.35 -11.07 -3.67
CA ALA A 423 13.79 -11.38 -3.57
C ALA A 423 14.18 -12.68 -4.30
N LEU A 424 13.23 -13.57 -4.59
CA LEU A 424 13.49 -14.79 -5.34
C LEU A 424 13.87 -14.48 -6.81
N SER A 425 14.76 -15.29 -7.39
CA SER A 425 15.24 -15.09 -8.76
C SER A 425 14.41 -15.85 -9.80
N GLY A 426 14.46 -15.35 -11.05
CA GLY A 426 13.87 -16.01 -12.22
C GLY A 426 12.36 -16.18 -12.15
N SER A 427 11.88 -17.37 -12.51
CA SER A 427 10.45 -17.73 -12.60
C SER A 427 9.70 -17.75 -11.26
N ARG A 428 10.38 -17.52 -10.13
CA ARG A 428 9.83 -17.58 -8.76
C ARG A 428 9.58 -16.21 -8.12
N ARG A 429 9.83 -15.10 -8.82
CA ARG A 429 9.62 -13.72 -8.34
C ARG A 429 8.19 -13.42 -7.85
N TRP A 430 7.21 -14.19 -8.30
CA TRP A 430 5.81 -14.04 -7.94
C TRP A 430 5.48 -14.47 -6.50
N PHE A 431 6.37 -15.22 -5.82
CA PHE A 431 6.12 -15.70 -4.48
C PHE A 431 6.54 -14.65 -3.43
N PHE A 432 5.59 -14.25 -2.59
CA PHE A 432 5.77 -13.24 -1.55
C PHE A 432 6.42 -13.84 -0.29
N LEU A 433 7.73 -14.10 -0.38
CA LEU A 433 8.49 -14.81 0.65
C LEU A 433 8.44 -14.14 2.03
N GLY A 434 8.48 -12.81 2.07
CA GLY A 434 8.44 -12.04 3.31
C GLY A 434 7.12 -12.21 4.07
N THR A 435 6.00 -12.06 3.37
CA THR A 435 4.65 -12.23 3.95
C THR A 435 4.42 -13.67 4.37
N PHE A 436 4.80 -14.64 3.53
CA PHE A 436 4.79 -16.07 3.87
C PHE A 436 5.57 -16.36 5.17
N ALA A 437 6.83 -15.90 5.24
CA ALA A 437 7.69 -16.15 6.40
C ALA A 437 7.12 -15.50 7.68
N ALA A 438 6.60 -14.28 7.58
CA ALA A 438 5.98 -13.59 8.72
C ALA A 438 4.75 -14.35 9.25
N ASN A 439 3.87 -14.82 8.36
CA ASN A 439 2.68 -15.58 8.74
C ASN A 439 3.01 -16.95 9.36
N VAL A 440 3.94 -17.70 8.77
CA VAL A 440 4.36 -19.02 9.30
C VAL A 440 5.05 -18.87 10.66
N LEU A 441 5.98 -17.92 10.78
CA LEU A 441 6.69 -17.67 12.06
C LEU A 441 5.71 -17.26 13.16
N ALA A 442 4.79 -16.34 12.85
CA ALA A 442 3.79 -15.91 13.81
C ALA A 442 2.82 -17.04 14.22
N ALA A 443 2.41 -17.89 13.28
CA ALA A 443 1.57 -19.05 13.59
C ALA A 443 2.26 -20.01 14.57
N ALA A 444 3.56 -20.27 14.37
CA ALA A 444 4.36 -21.07 15.30
C ALA A 444 4.47 -20.42 16.69
N ILE A 445 4.76 -19.12 16.77
CA ILE A 445 4.81 -18.38 18.04
C ILE A 445 3.46 -18.43 18.77
N SER A 446 2.35 -18.26 18.03
CA SER A 446 1.00 -18.25 18.60
C SER A 446 0.63 -19.59 19.22
N LEU A 447 0.89 -20.71 18.53
CA LEU A 447 0.60 -22.04 19.05
C LEU A 447 1.59 -22.50 20.14
N LEU A 448 2.84 -22.06 20.08
CA LEU A 448 3.79 -22.25 21.18
C LEU A 448 3.31 -21.55 22.45
N ALA A 449 2.93 -20.28 22.36
CA ALA A 449 2.40 -19.53 23.50
C ALA A 449 1.15 -20.19 24.07
N TYR A 450 0.21 -20.62 23.21
CA TYR A 450 -0.99 -21.34 23.65
C TYR A 450 -0.67 -22.66 24.36
N GLY A 451 0.26 -23.48 23.82
CA GLY A 451 0.65 -24.73 24.46
C GLY A 451 1.31 -24.52 25.84
N LEU A 452 2.09 -23.44 26.00
CA LEU A 452 2.67 -23.07 27.29
C LEU A 452 1.62 -22.58 28.29
N GLU A 453 0.62 -21.80 27.83
CA GLU A 453 -0.52 -21.40 28.67
C GLU A 453 -1.27 -22.62 29.22
N LEU A 454 -1.50 -23.64 28.38
CA LEU A 454 -2.15 -24.88 28.80
C LEU A 454 -1.32 -25.68 29.83
N ARG A 455 0.01 -25.67 29.75
CA ARG A 455 0.87 -26.32 30.74
C ARG A 455 0.82 -25.59 32.08
N GLN A 456 0.91 -24.26 32.06
CA GLN A 456 0.92 -23.44 33.28
C GLN A 456 -0.44 -23.44 34.00
N GLY A 457 -1.55 -23.44 33.26
CA GLY A 457 -2.90 -23.49 33.87
C GLY A 457 -3.20 -24.76 34.66
N ARG A 458 -2.32 -25.77 34.65
CA ARG A 458 -2.44 -27.02 35.41
C ARG A 458 -1.72 -27.00 36.75
N GLU A 459 -0.93 -25.96 37.04
CA GLU A 459 -0.21 -25.77 38.30
C GLU A 459 -0.79 -24.53 39.02
N GLU A 460 -1.38 -24.70 40.21
CA GLU A 460 -2.22 -23.71 40.89
C GLU A 460 -1.51 -22.43 41.40
N GLU A 461 -2.31 -21.35 41.42
CA GLU A 461 -2.32 -20.12 42.24
C GLU A 461 -1.29 -18.97 42.08
N GLU A 462 -0.06 -19.12 41.56
CA GLU A 462 0.90 -17.99 41.56
C GLU A 462 1.21 -17.33 40.20
N GLU A 463 0.87 -17.96 39.06
CA GLU A 463 1.39 -17.55 37.74
C GLU A 463 0.44 -16.74 36.82
N VAL A 464 -0.55 -16.02 37.38
CA VAL A 464 -1.45 -15.12 36.61
C VAL A 464 -0.66 -14.13 35.72
N GLY A 465 0.54 -13.75 36.15
CA GLY A 465 1.45 -12.89 35.39
C GLY A 465 2.02 -13.53 34.12
N THR A 466 2.43 -14.81 34.17
CA THR A 466 3.08 -15.49 33.04
C THR A 466 2.06 -15.85 31.97
N VAL A 467 0.89 -16.36 32.35
CA VAL A 467 -0.22 -16.63 31.41
C VAL A 467 -0.65 -15.35 30.70
N LEU A 468 -0.79 -14.23 31.44
CA LEU A 468 -1.11 -12.93 30.85
C LEU A 468 -0.03 -12.46 29.87
N LEU A 469 1.25 -12.68 30.18
CA LEU A 469 2.36 -12.32 29.30
C LEU A 469 2.37 -13.17 28.03
N LEU A 470 2.18 -14.49 28.13
CA LEU A 470 2.06 -15.40 26.99
C LEU A 470 0.88 -14.98 26.08
N SER A 471 -0.26 -14.65 26.67
CA SER A 471 -1.42 -14.17 25.93
C SER A 471 -1.13 -12.83 25.24
N ALA A 472 -0.38 -11.94 25.89
CA ALA A 472 0.01 -10.68 25.29
C ALA A 472 1.03 -10.84 24.15
N VAL A 473 1.92 -11.81 24.22
CA VAL A 473 2.84 -12.16 23.12
C VAL A 473 2.07 -12.78 21.95
N LYS A 474 1.16 -13.72 22.24
CA LYS A 474 0.28 -14.35 21.25
C LYS A 474 -0.57 -13.32 20.51
N VAL A 475 -1.31 -12.49 21.25
CA VAL A 475 -2.20 -11.49 20.69
C VAL A 475 -1.39 -10.34 20.09
N GLY A 476 -0.49 -9.72 20.84
CA GLY A 476 0.24 -8.53 20.43
C GLY A 476 1.34 -8.79 19.40
N LEU A 477 2.36 -9.58 19.77
CA LEU A 477 3.54 -9.81 18.93
C LEU A 477 3.19 -10.66 17.71
N ALA A 478 2.72 -11.89 17.92
CA ALA A 478 2.43 -12.82 16.83
C ALA A 478 1.26 -12.33 15.97
N GLY A 479 0.20 -11.80 16.60
CA GLY A 479 -0.91 -11.19 15.88
C GLY A 479 -0.46 -10.11 14.90
N CYS A 480 0.36 -9.15 15.34
CA CYS A 480 0.81 -8.03 14.49
C CYS A 480 1.98 -8.38 13.55
N LEU A 481 2.73 -9.45 13.86
CA LEU A 481 3.73 -10.04 12.96
C LEU A 481 3.07 -10.71 11.75
N SER A 482 1.89 -11.30 11.95
CA SER A 482 1.10 -11.90 10.87
C SER A 482 0.16 -10.89 10.21
N THR A 483 -0.40 -11.21 9.04
CA THR A 483 -1.41 -10.37 8.40
C THR A 483 -2.25 -11.15 7.39
N VAL A 484 -3.56 -10.85 7.37
CA VAL A 484 -4.47 -11.32 6.31
C VAL A 484 -4.65 -10.24 5.25
N SER A 485 -4.71 -8.96 5.62
CA SER A 485 -4.94 -7.86 4.68
C SER A 485 -3.87 -7.74 3.59
N THR A 486 -2.59 -7.92 3.94
CA THR A 486 -1.51 -7.95 2.93
C THR A 486 -1.55 -9.25 2.11
N PHE A 487 -1.83 -10.37 2.77
CA PHE A 487 -1.90 -11.70 2.14
C PHE A 487 -2.98 -11.76 1.05
N VAL A 488 -4.18 -11.23 1.31
CA VAL A 488 -5.25 -11.22 0.30
C VAL A 488 -5.00 -10.21 -0.81
N ALA A 489 -4.38 -9.06 -0.53
CA ALA A 489 -3.98 -8.11 -1.56
C ALA A 489 -2.94 -8.72 -2.53
N GLU A 490 -2.03 -9.54 -2.00
CA GLU A 490 -1.05 -10.29 -2.79
C GLU A 490 -1.71 -11.38 -3.65
N ILE A 491 -2.67 -12.12 -3.09
CA ILE A 491 -3.45 -13.13 -3.83
C ILE A 491 -4.25 -12.46 -4.96
N ASP A 492 -4.94 -11.37 -4.67
CA ASP A 492 -5.70 -10.59 -5.65
C ASP A 492 -4.81 -10.10 -6.80
N GLY A 493 -3.65 -9.54 -6.47
CA GLY A 493 -2.64 -9.15 -7.47
C GLY A 493 -2.10 -10.32 -8.32
N LEU A 494 -2.11 -11.55 -7.82
CA LEU A 494 -1.79 -12.75 -8.60
C LEU A 494 -2.98 -13.23 -9.44
N LEU A 495 -4.22 -13.06 -8.98
CA LEU A 495 -5.43 -13.39 -9.73
C LEU A 495 -5.64 -12.46 -10.95
N ALA A 496 -5.18 -11.22 -10.85
CA ALA A 496 -5.17 -10.25 -11.94
C ALA A 496 -4.15 -10.60 -13.05
N GLN A 497 -3.18 -11.48 -12.80
CA GLN A 497 -2.19 -11.91 -13.80
C GLN A 497 -2.74 -13.03 -14.71
N PRO A 498 -2.17 -13.22 -15.92
CA PRO A 498 -2.56 -14.33 -16.80
C PRO A 498 -2.39 -15.72 -16.16
N VAL A 499 -1.39 -15.88 -15.30
CA VAL A 499 -1.00 -17.15 -14.67
C VAL A 499 -1.64 -17.29 -13.29
N ARG A 500 -2.97 -17.44 -13.26
CA ARG A 500 -3.78 -17.42 -12.02
C ARG A 500 -3.48 -18.55 -11.02
N TRP A 501 -2.96 -19.70 -11.47
CA TRP A 501 -2.66 -20.83 -10.58
C TRP A 501 -1.68 -20.49 -9.47
N ARG A 502 -0.83 -19.48 -9.68
CA ARG A 502 0.11 -18.95 -8.68
C ARG A 502 -0.59 -18.43 -7.44
N ALA A 503 -1.75 -17.78 -7.59
CA ALA A 503 -2.55 -17.29 -6.48
C ALA A 503 -3.02 -18.43 -5.58
N TYR A 504 -3.58 -19.49 -6.17
CA TYR A 504 -4.04 -20.66 -5.44
C TYR A 504 -2.88 -21.42 -4.78
N LEU A 505 -1.75 -21.59 -5.48
CA LEU A 505 -0.59 -22.25 -4.88
C LEU A 505 -0.01 -21.43 -3.71
N TYR A 506 0.10 -20.11 -3.84
CA TYR A 506 0.56 -19.23 -2.77
C TYR A 506 -0.34 -19.34 -1.53
N ALA A 507 -1.66 -19.31 -1.74
CA ALA A 507 -2.63 -19.46 -0.66
C ALA A 507 -2.52 -20.83 0.03
N ALA A 508 -2.47 -21.91 -0.75
CA ALA A 508 -2.37 -23.28 -0.25
C ALA A 508 -1.07 -23.52 0.53
N LEU A 509 0.07 -23.04 0.03
CA LEU A 509 1.35 -23.17 0.72
C LEU A 509 1.36 -22.38 2.04
N SER A 510 0.79 -21.18 2.07
CA SER A 510 0.77 -20.34 3.27
C SER A 510 -0.08 -20.96 4.38
N LEU A 511 -1.31 -21.36 4.05
CA LEU A 511 -2.24 -22.01 4.99
C LEU A 511 -1.74 -23.40 5.41
N GLY A 512 -1.34 -24.23 4.43
CA GLY A 512 -0.91 -25.60 4.68
C GLY A 512 0.37 -25.68 5.52
N THR A 513 1.37 -24.82 5.25
CA THR A 513 2.61 -24.82 6.03
C THR A 513 2.37 -24.34 7.46
N ALA A 514 1.60 -23.26 7.64
CA ALA A 514 1.29 -22.73 8.96
C ALA A 514 0.42 -23.71 9.78
N GLY A 515 -0.55 -24.37 9.16
CA GLY A 515 -1.35 -25.42 9.77
C GLY A 515 -0.51 -26.60 10.21
N ALA A 516 0.27 -27.19 9.29
CA ALA A 516 1.11 -28.36 9.59
C ALA A 516 2.16 -28.08 10.67
N LEU A 517 2.87 -26.95 10.59
CA LEU A 517 3.84 -26.56 11.62
C LEU A 517 3.15 -26.30 12.95
N GLY A 518 1.99 -25.63 12.93
CA GLY A 518 1.18 -25.37 14.11
C GLY A 518 0.76 -26.65 14.83
N THR A 519 0.22 -27.63 14.09
CA THR A 519 -0.16 -28.94 14.63
C THR A 519 1.05 -29.66 15.23
N ALA A 520 2.20 -29.62 14.56
CA ALA A 520 3.43 -30.23 15.07
C ALA A 520 3.89 -29.60 16.39
N VAL A 521 3.90 -28.26 16.48
CA VAL A 521 4.25 -27.52 17.70
C VAL A 521 3.29 -27.86 18.84
N TYR A 522 1.97 -27.85 18.57
CA TYR A 522 0.96 -28.20 19.55
C TYR A 522 1.14 -29.64 20.09
N TYR A 523 1.34 -30.61 19.20
CA TYR A 523 1.49 -32.01 19.58
C TYR A 523 2.75 -32.25 20.42
N ILE A 524 3.90 -31.65 20.04
CA ILE A 524 5.13 -31.73 20.82
C ILE A 524 4.90 -31.17 22.24
N LEU A 525 4.22 -30.03 22.36
CA LEU A 525 4.00 -29.38 23.66
C LEU A 525 2.96 -30.08 24.55
N LEU A 526 2.14 -31.00 24.07
CA LEU A 526 1.19 -31.68 24.94
C LEU A 526 1.56 -33.14 25.22
N TYR A 527 2.30 -33.78 24.32
CA TYR A 527 2.55 -35.22 24.39
C TYR A 527 4.03 -35.60 24.57
N LEU A 528 4.96 -34.64 24.44
CA LEU A 528 6.40 -34.82 24.70
C LEU A 528 6.86 -33.86 25.79
#